data_AF-A0A5E4G0Z9-F1
#
_entry.id   AF-A0A5E4G0Z9-F1
#
_cell.length_a   1.000
_cell.length_b   1.000
_cell.length_c   1.000
_cell.angle_alpha   90.00
_cell.angle_beta   90.00
_cell.angle_gamma   90.00
#
_symmetry.space_group_name_H-M   'P 1'
#
loop_
_entity.id
_entity.type
_entity.pdbx_description
1 polymer ?
#
loop_
_entity_poly.entity_id
_entity_poly.type
_entity_poly.pdbx_seq_one_letter_code
_entity_poly.pdbx_strand_id
1 'polypeptide(L)'
;MDDPKLERGTTISSELFKAIQESRLAIVVLSPNYASSSWCLDELTKILQCMKSGGTVLPMFYNVDPFNVRKQSGSFADAFAEHKKRFREDIDKVKHWRDALTEVANLSTIDSKNQ
;
A
#
# COMPACT_ATOMS: atom_id res chain seq x y z
N MET A 1 -27.14 11.22 -5.02
CA MET A 1 -25.69 11.37 -5.11
C MET A 1 -25.17 10.96 -3.76
N ASP A 2 -24.88 9.66 -3.61
CA ASP A 2 -24.24 9.14 -2.42
C ASP A 2 -22.81 8.81 -2.83
N ASP A 3 -21.84 9.56 -2.29
CA ASP A 3 -20.47 9.08 -2.20
C ASP A 3 -20.52 7.80 -1.35
N PRO A 4 -20.16 6.63 -1.89
CA PRO A 4 -20.12 5.43 -1.08
C PRO A 4 -19.09 5.68 0.02
N LYS A 5 -19.57 5.80 1.26
CA LYS A 5 -18.70 5.85 2.44
C LYS A 5 -17.79 4.63 2.35
N LEU A 6 -16.52 4.86 2.06
CA LEU A 6 -15.50 3.82 2.07
C LEU A 6 -15.41 3.30 3.49
N GLU A 7 -16.09 2.19 3.76
CA GLU A 7 -16.00 1.52 5.05
C GLU A 7 -14.55 1.11 5.28
N ARG A 8 -13.99 1.65 6.35
CA ARG A 8 -12.57 1.55 6.65
C ARG A 8 -12.25 0.07 6.95
N GLY A 9 -11.56 -0.60 6.02
CA GLY A 9 -11.05 -1.96 6.23
C GLY A 9 -12.03 -3.10 5.87
N THR A 10 -12.99 -2.88 4.99
CA THR A 10 -13.80 -3.97 4.39
C THR A 10 -13.27 -4.37 3.02
N THR A 11 -13.68 -5.54 2.52
CA THR A 11 -13.42 -5.97 1.14
C THR A 11 -13.69 -4.86 0.16
N ILE A 12 -12.66 -4.45 -0.61
CA ILE A 12 -12.81 -3.53 -1.74
C ILE A 12 -14.01 -4.06 -2.52
N SER A 13 -15.12 -3.32 -2.49
CA SER A 13 -16.31 -3.72 -3.20
C SER A 13 -15.96 -3.88 -4.68
N SER A 14 -16.66 -4.76 -5.40
CA SER A 14 -16.45 -4.91 -6.84
C SER A 14 -16.54 -3.56 -7.58
N GLU A 15 -17.39 -2.65 -7.09
CA GLU A 15 -17.54 -1.29 -7.60
C GLU A 15 -16.32 -0.41 -7.32
N LEU A 16 -15.77 -0.44 -6.10
CA LEU A 16 -14.54 0.28 -5.78
C LEU A 16 -13.35 -0.27 -6.56
N PHE A 17 -13.29 -1.60 -6.73
CA PHE A 17 -12.26 -2.24 -7.54
C PHE A 17 -12.32 -1.79 -9.00
N LYS A 18 -13.53 -1.75 -9.57
CA LYS A 18 -13.76 -1.25 -10.93
C LYS A 18 -13.39 0.23 -11.05
N ALA A 19 -13.75 1.05 -10.06
CA ALA A 19 -13.37 2.46 -10.02
C ALA A 19 -11.83 2.65 -9.94
N ILE A 20 -11.11 1.79 -9.21
CA ILE A 20 -9.63 1.78 -9.19
C ILE A 20 -9.08 1.40 -10.56
N GLN A 21 -9.68 0.41 -11.25
CA GLN A 21 -9.26 0.03 -12.60
C GLN A 21 -9.52 1.12 -13.65
N GLU A 22 -10.59 1.90 -13.48
CA GLU A 22 -10.94 3.03 -14.35
C GLU A 22 -10.16 4.31 -13.97
N SER A 23 -9.68 4.40 -12.73
CA SER A 23 -8.85 5.50 -12.27
C SER A 23 -7.45 5.44 -12.89
N ARG A 24 -6.94 6.62 -13.25
CA ARG A 24 -5.57 6.80 -13.75
C ARG A 24 -4.60 7.29 -12.67
N LEU A 25 -5.08 7.51 -11.45
CA LEU A 25 -4.30 8.03 -10.34
C LEU A 25 -4.69 7.35 -9.02
N ALA A 26 -3.70 6.87 -8.27
CA ALA A 26 -3.87 6.44 -6.88
C ALA A 26 -2.85 7.14 -5.98
N ILE A 27 -3.33 7.61 -4.83
CA ILE A 27 -2.49 8.16 -3.76
C ILE A 27 -2.42 7.13 -2.64
N VAL A 28 -1.21 6.68 -2.30
CA VAL A 28 -0.99 5.69 -1.24
C VAL A 28 -0.40 6.39 -0.02
N VAL A 29 -1.20 6.50 1.04
CA VAL A 29 -0.77 7.14 2.30
C VAL A 29 -0.11 6.10 3.21
N LEU A 30 1.21 6.14 3.28
CA LEU A 30 2.04 5.24 4.07
C LEU A 30 2.23 5.84 5.46
N SER A 31 1.71 5.15 6.49
CA SER A 31 1.79 5.56 7.90
C SER A 31 2.57 4.54 8.74
N PRO A 32 2.94 4.84 10.00
CA PRO A 32 3.79 3.95 10.81
C PRO A 32 3.23 2.54 10.99
N ASN A 33 1.90 2.42 10.97
CA ASN A 33 1.17 1.15 11.15
C ASN A 33 0.61 0.59 9.83
N TYR A 34 0.97 1.15 8.67
CA TYR A 34 0.43 0.69 7.38
C TYR A 34 0.65 -0.82 7.19
N ALA A 35 1.87 -1.28 7.44
CA ALA A 35 2.24 -2.69 7.28
C ALA A 35 1.66 -3.61 8.35
N SER A 36 1.11 -3.12 9.46
CA SER A 36 0.47 -4.00 10.46
C SER A 36 -0.86 -4.56 9.95
N SER A 37 -1.48 -3.90 8.98
CA SER A 37 -2.73 -4.31 8.35
C SER A 37 -2.45 -5.15 7.11
N SER A 38 -2.71 -6.46 7.16
CA SER A 38 -2.67 -7.31 5.97
C SER A 38 -3.62 -6.82 4.87
N TRP A 39 -4.70 -6.15 5.28
CA TRP A 39 -5.64 -5.52 4.37
C TRP A 39 -4.96 -4.43 3.53
N CYS A 40 -4.31 -3.46 4.17
CA CYS A 40 -3.62 -2.36 3.47
C CYS A 40 -2.50 -2.88 2.55
N LEU A 41 -1.87 -3.99 2.91
CA LEU A 41 -0.87 -4.65 2.08
C LEU A 41 -1.50 -5.35 0.86
N ASP A 42 -2.64 -6.02 1.02
CA ASP A 42 -3.40 -6.61 -0.08
C ASP A 42 -3.94 -5.53 -1.04
N GLU A 43 -4.41 -4.40 -0.52
CA GLU A 43 -4.85 -3.25 -1.32
C GLU A 43 -3.70 -2.65 -2.12
N LEU A 44 -2.52 -2.48 -1.50
CA LEU A 44 -1.35 -1.95 -2.18
C LEU A 44 -0.94 -2.81 -3.39
N THR A 45 -0.86 -4.14 -3.20
CA THR A 45 -0.53 -5.07 -4.28
C THR A 45 -1.51 -4.95 -5.45
N LYS A 46 -2.81 -4.83 -5.15
CA LYS A 46 -3.86 -4.66 -6.16
C LYS A 46 -3.74 -3.32 -6.89
N ILE A 47 -3.51 -2.22 -6.16
CA ILE A 47 -3.34 -0.89 -6.75
C ILE A 47 -2.16 -0.90 -7.73
N LEU A 48 -1.01 -1.43 -7.32
CA LEU A 48 0.17 -1.54 -8.19
C LEU A 48 -0.12 -2.41 -9.42
N GLN A 49 -0.87 -3.50 -9.28
CA GLN A 49 -1.26 -4.33 -10.41
C GLN A 49 -2.19 -3.59 -11.39
N CYS A 50 -3.21 -2.89 -10.88
CA CYS A 50 -4.17 -2.15 -11.70
C CYS A 50 -3.50 -0.99 -12.45
N MET A 51 -2.56 -0.30 -11.81
CA MET A 51 -1.94 0.90 -12.36
C MET A 51 -0.84 0.61 -13.40
N LYS A 52 -0.41 -0.64 -13.57
CA LYS A 52 0.55 -1.05 -14.62
C LYS A 52 0.07 -0.71 -16.05
N SER A 53 -1.24 -0.61 -16.27
CA SER A 53 -1.85 -0.31 -17.57
C SER A 53 -1.93 1.19 -17.89
N GLY A 54 -0.91 1.97 -17.52
CA GLY A 54 -0.81 3.41 -17.81
C GLY A 54 -1.40 4.34 -16.73
N GLY A 55 -1.57 3.85 -15.50
CA GLY A 55 -1.93 4.66 -14.35
C GLY A 55 -0.71 5.20 -13.60
N THR A 56 -0.94 6.16 -12.70
CA THR A 56 0.09 6.77 -11.85
C THR A 56 -0.18 6.44 -10.39
N VAL A 57 0.85 6.04 -9.65
CA VAL A 57 0.80 5.85 -8.19
C VAL A 57 1.69 6.88 -7.52
N LEU A 58 1.12 7.64 -6.59
CA LEU A 58 1.83 8.66 -5.80
C LEU A 58 1.93 8.20 -4.35
N PRO A 59 3.12 7.82 -3.86
CA PRO A 59 3.33 7.57 -2.44
C PRO A 59 3.31 8.89 -1.64
N MET A 60 2.60 8.89 -0.51
CA MET A 60 2.64 9.94 0.50
C MET A 60 3.12 9.34 1.82
N PHE A 61 4.22 9.86 2.38
CA PHE A 61 4.80 9.36 3.62
C PHE A 61 4.32 10.21 4.81
N TYR A 62 3.42 9.64 5.61
CA TYR A 62 2.85 10.30 6.79
C TYR A 62 3.55 9.82 8.07
N ASN A 63 4.32 10.69 8.71
CA ASN A 63 5.09 10.39 9.94
C ASN A 63 5.97 9.12 9.84
N VAL A 64 6.45 8.81 8.63
CA VAL A 64 7.37 7.69 8.39
C VAL A 64 8.54 8.14 7.53
N ASP A 65 9.71 7.58 7.78
CA ASP A 65 10.85 7.72 6.90
C ASP A 65 10.64 6.85 5.64
N PRO A 66 10.71 7.41 4.42
CA PRO A 66 10.68 6.64 3.17
C PRO A 66 11.68 5.48 3.14
N PHE A 67 12.85 5.64 3.78
CA PHE A 67 13.84 4.58 3.93
C PHE A 67 13.29 3.39 4.73
N ASN A 68 12.57 3.66 5.82
CA ASN A 68 11.95 2.61 6.64
C ASN A 68 10.88 1.85 5.87
N VAL A 69 10.10 2.52 5.02
CA VAL A 69 9.15 1.84 4.13
C VAL A 69 9.88 1.00 3.08
N ARG A 70 10.87 1.58 2.40
CA ARG A 70 11.61 0.96 1.30
C ARG A 70 12.44 -0.25 1.72
N LYS A 71 13.03 -0.21 2.92
CA LYS A 71 13.83 -1.31 3.48
C LYS A 71 13.06 -2.18 4.46
N GLN A 72 11.79 -1.83 4.71
CA GLN A 72 10.94 -2.46 5.72
C GLN A 72 11.65 -2.58 7.08
N SER A 73 12.23 -1.48 7.55
CA SER A 73 12.87 -1.31 8.87
C SER A 73 11.98 -0.56 9.87
N GLY A 74 12.38 -0.49 11.13
CA GLY A 74 11.55 0.11 12.19
C GLY A 74 10.23 -0.65 12.36
N SER A 75 9.11 0.07 12.51
CA SER A 75 7.78 -0.53 12.71
C SER A 75 7.36 -1.48 11.57
N PHE A 76 7.87 -1.29 10.36
CA PHE A 76 7.62 -2.18 9.23
C PHE A 76 8.30 -3.54 9.42
N ALA A 77 9.48 -3.59 10.03
CA ALA A 77 10.17 -4.84 10.33
C ALA A 77 9.37 -5.69 11.31
N ASP A 78 8.87 -5.06 12.39
CA ASP A 78 8.05 -5.70 13.42
C ASP A 78 6.75 -6.25 12.82
N ALA A 79 6.06 -5.44 12.01
CA ALA A 79 4.84 -5.86 11.33
C ALA A 79 5.08 -7.09 10.43
N PHE A 80 6.16 -7.12 9.67
CA PHE A 80 6.47 -8.28 8.84
C PHE A 80 6.98 -9.50 9.62
N ALA A 81 7.57 -9.33 10.80
CA ALA A 81 7.90 -10.45 11.66
C ALA A 81 6.62 -11.16 12.13
N GLU A 82 5.58 -10.39 12.50
CA GLU A 82 4.27 -10.92 12.85
C GLU A 82 3.55 -11.57 11.66
N HIS A 83 3.57 -10.93 10.47
CA HIS A 83 2.98 -11.54 9.27
C HIS A 83 3.67 -12.84 8.86
N LYS A 84 5.00 -12.96 8.98
CA LYS A 84 5.70 -14.22 8.71
C LYS A 84 5.22 -15.36 9.62
N LYS A 85 4.91 -15.07 10.89
CA LYS A 85 4.35 -16.06 11.83
C LYS A 85 2.91 -16.43 11.44
N ARG A 86 2.08 -15.42 11.15
CA ARG A 86 0.66 -15.58 10.84
C ARG A 86 0.39 -16.27 9.50
N PHE A 87 1.19 -15.96 8.48
CA PHE A 87 1.08 -16.46 7.12
C PHE A 87 2.21 -17.43 6.78
N ARG A 88 2.61 -18.27 7.74
CA ARG A 88 3.72 -19.23 7.58
C ARG A 88 3.52 -20.24 6.44
N GLU A 89 2.27 -20.51 6.07
CA GLU A 89 1.89 -21.39 4.96
C GLU A 89 1.78 -20.65 3.61
N ASP A 90 1.82 -19.31 3.64
CA ASP A 90 1.70 -18.44 2.48
C ASP A 90 2.86 -17.42 2.45
N ILE A 91 4.07 -17.96 2.39
CA ILE A 91 5.31 -17.18 2.39
C ILE A 91 5.37 -16.26 1.17
N ASP A 92 4.83 -16.72 0.03
CA ASP A 92 4.78 -15.95 -1.20
C ASP A 92 3.93 -14.70 -1.02
N LYS A 93 2.78 -14.76 -0.34
CA LYS A 93 1.99 -13.55 -0.05
C LYS A 93 2.78 -12.51 0.73
N VAL A 94 3.51 -12.94 1.77
CA VAL A 94 4.35 -12.02 2.58
C VAL A 94 5.47 -11.42 1.74
N LYS A 95 6.04 -12.19 0.81
CA LYS A 95 7.04 -11.71 -0.14
C LYS A 95 6.46 -10.64 -1.09
N HIS A 96 5.29 -10.91 -1.70
CA HIS A 96 4.60 -9.95 -2.57
C HIS A 96 4.32 -8.62 -1.86
N TRP A 97 3.90 -8.66 -0.59
CA TRP A 97 3.70 -7.45 0.20
C TRP A 97 4.99 -6.64 0.42
N ARG A 98 6.13 -7.31 0.64
CA ARG A 98 7.43 -6.64 0.77
C ARG A 98 7.87 -6.01 -0.55
N ASP A 99 7.68 -6.73 -1.65
CA ASP A 99 8.01 -6.25 -2.98
C ASP A 99 7.14 -5.04 -3.34
N ALA A 100 5.84 -5.09 -3.04
CA ALA A 100 4.90 -3.98 -3.25
C ALA A 100 5.28 -2.71 -2.46
N LEU A 101 5.66 -2.84 -1.18
CA LEU A 101 6.13 -1.69 -0.39
C LEU A 101 7.45 -1.12 -0.90
N THR A 102 8.36 -1.99 -1.35
CA THR A 102 9.63 -1.57 -1.95
C THR A 102 9.37 -0.82 -3.26
N GLU A 103 8.51 -1.36 -4.13
CA GLU A 103 8.10 -0.75 -5.39
C GLU A 103 7.49 0.63 -5.17
N VAL A 104 6.45 0.74 -4.34
CA VAL A 104 5.75 2.01 -4.11
C VAL A 104 6.66 3.07 -3.47
N ALA A 105 7.59 2.66 -2.58
CA ALA A 105 8.54 3.59 -1.95
C ALA A 105 9.73 3.97 -2.85
N ASN A 106 9.86 3.35 -4.01
CA ASN A 106 10.81 3.71 -5.06
C ASN A 106 10.19 4.60 -6.15
N LEU A 107 8.86 4.74 -6.17
CA LEU A 107 8.20 5.72 -7.04
C LEU A 107 8.60 7.12 -6.61
N SER A 108 8.75 8.01 -7.60
CA SER A 108 9.11 9.42 -7.37
C SER A 108 8.08 10.07 -6.45
N THR A 109 8.51 10.46 -5.25
CA THR A 109 7.75 11.36 -4.39
C THR A 109 7.71 12.75 -5.01
N ILE A 110 6.52 13.38 -5.02
CA ILE A 110 6.47 14.85 -5.10
C ILE A 110 6.96 15.34 -3.74
N ASP A 111 8.23 15.71 -3.65
CA ASP A 111 8.80 16.36 -2.48
C ASP A 111 8.12 17.72 -2.29
N SER A 112 7.05 17.77 -1.50
CA SER A 112 6.53 19.01 -0.95
C SER A 112 7.37 19.40 0.27
N LYS A 113 8.64 19.73 0.04
CA LYS A 113 9.34 20.59 0.99
C LYS A 113 8.76 21.99 0.80
N ASN A 114 8.05 22.43 1.82
CA ASN A 114 7.33 23.70 1.93
C ASN A 114 8.07 24.87 1.25
N GLN A 115 7.29 25.64 0.49
CA GLN A 115 7.57 27.03 0.15
C GLN A 115 7.65 27.89 1.43
#